data_AF-A0A9X0PN24-F1
#
_entry.id   AF-A0A9X0PN24-F1
#
_cell.length_a   1.000
_cell.length_b   1.000
_cell.length_c   1.000
_cell.angle_alpha   90.00
_cell.angle_beta   90.00
_cell.angle_gamma   90.00
#
_symmetry.space_group_name_H-M   'P 1'
#
loop_
_entity.id
_entity.type
_entity.pdbx_description
1 polymer ?
#
loop_
_entity_poly.entity_id
_entity_poly.type
_entity_poly.pdbx_seq_one_letter_code
_entity_poly.pdbx_strand_id
1 'polypeptide(L)'
;MSNFTDIVDKEVLAELEKPKVRSKGFIQSQLARAIWDQIDDDQKFQVGHPQLIRAINRSAKKHMKSALAKYETAEYQLPFNIDGAISIPDGETQTIRITETLSQDDWDRAFDERRKQHEAYGNALEEYANANRMLKPIWQKHPKWTVGQCIRQIVKDASKRGR
;
A
#
# COMPACT_ATOMS: atom_id res chain seq x y z
N MET A 1 19.85 10.13 2.32
CA MET A 1 18.43 9.71 2.42
C MET A 1 17.41 10.86 2.32
N SER A 2 17.80 12.15 2.25
CA SER A 2 16.85 13.29 2.15
C SER A 2 16.26 13.48 0.74
N ASN A 3 17.08 13.38 -0.32
CA ASN A 3 16.69 13.84 -1.66
C ASN A 3 15.45 13.14 -2.26
N PHE A 4 15.33 11.82 -2.12
CA PHE A 4 14.25 11.04 -2.74
C PHE A 4 12.85 11.45 -2.23
N THR A 5 12.67 11.49 -0.90
CA THR A 5 11.37 11.79 -0.30
C THR A 5 10.98 13.24 -0.59
N ASP A 6 11.96 14.15 -0.57
CA ASP A 6 11.74 15.56 -0.86
C ASP A 6 11.32 15.78 -2.33
N ILE A 7 11.95 15.08 -3.27
CA ILE A 7 11.55 15.07 -4.69
C ILE A 7 10.11 14.56 -4.82
N VAL A 8 9.79 13.40 -4.22
CA VAL A 8 8.43 12.84 -4.31
C VAL A 8 7.39 13.79 -3.73
N ASP A 9 7.63 14.35 -2.54
CA ASP A 9 6.68 15.27 -1.90
C ASP A 9 6.46 16.52 -2.76
N LYS A 10 7.53 17.10 -3.30
CA LYS A 10 7.46 18.26 -4.20
C LYS A 10 6.64 17.96 -5.45
N GLU A 11 6.94 16.87 -6.15
CA GLU A 11 6.29 16.54 -7.42
C GLU A 11 4.81 16.16 -7.21
N VAL A 12 4.48 15.45 -6.12
CA VAL A 12 3.10 15.13 -5.77
C VAL A 12 2.30 16.39 -5.44
N LEU A 13 2.87 17.30 -4.66
CA LEU A 13 2.20 18.56 -4.34
C LEU A 13 1.96 19.39 -5.60
N ALA A 14 2.98 19.52 -6.47
CA ALA A 14 2.86 20.22 -7.74
C ALA A 14 1.79 19.60 -8.64
N GLU A 15 1.66 18.27 -8.67
CA GLU A 15 0.60 17.58 -9.42
C GLU A 15 -0.78 17.89 -8.84
N LEU A 16 -0.95 17.83 -7.52
CA LEU A 16 -2.21 18.08 -6.82
C LEU A 16 -2.71 19.53 -6.96
N GLU A 17 -1.80 20.49 -7.12
CA GLU A 17 -2.14 21.90 -7.33
C GLU A 17 -2.69 22.18 -8.74
N LYS A 18 -2.47 21.30 -9.72
CA LYS A 18 -2.99 21.47 -11.08
C LYS A 18 -4.52 21.49 -11.07
N PRO A 19 -5.18 22.49 -11.71
CA PRO A 19 -6.65 22.60 -11.70
C PRO A 19 -7.37 21.35 -12.23
N LYS A 20 -6.81 20.68 -13.24
CA LYS A 20 -7.36 19.43 -13.81
C LYS A 20 -7.28 18.26 -12.81
N VAL A 21 -6.23 18.22 -11.99
CA VAL A 21 -6.01 17.16 -11.00
C VAL A 21 -6.93 17.31 -9.82
N ARG A 22 -7.25 18.55 -9.41
CA ARG A 22 -8.24 18.80 -8.36
C ARG A 22 -9.63 18.25 -8.68
N SER A 23 -9.98 18.08 -9.96
CA SER A 23 -11.30 17.54 -10.36
C SER A 23 -11.25 16.07 -10.77
N LYS A 24 -10.15 15.59 -11.39
CA LYS A 24 -10.06 14.25 -11.98
C LYS A 24 -9.01 13.33 -11.35
N GLY A 25 -8.17 13.88 -10.48
CA GLY A 25 -6.98 13.19 -9.97
C GLY A 25 -5.86 13.06 -10.99
N PHE A 26 -4.88 12.24 -10.64
CA PHE A 26 -3.72 11.92 -11.49
C PHE A 26 -3.40 10.44 -11.47
N ILE A 27 -2.84 9.93 -12.57
CA ILE A 27 -2.48 8.52 -12.72
C ILE A 27 -1.13 8.26 -12.04
N GLN A 28 -1.07 7.33 -11.09
CA GLN A 28 0.12 7.05 -10.28
C GLN A 28 1.33 6.65 -11.11
N SER A 29 1.14 5.76 -12.09
CA SER A 29 2.24 5.24 -12.92
C SER A 29 2.85 6.31 -13.81
N GLN A 30 2.07 7.30 -14.25
CA GLN A 30 2.57 8.43 -15.04
C GLN A 30 3.45 9.34 -14.19
N LEU A 31 2.99 9.71 -13.00
CA LEU A 31 3.80 10.52 -12.07
C LEU A 31 5.04 9.76 -11.59
N ALA A 32 4.91 8.46 -11.32
CA ALA A 32 6.05 7.62 -10.95
C ALA A 32 7.13 7.61 -12.02
N ARG A 33 6.76 7.50 -13.30
CA ARG A 33 7.70 7.59 -14.41
C ARG A 33 8.41 8.94 -14.46
N ALA A 34 7.67 10.03 -14.31
CA ALA A 34 8.24 11.38 -14.30
C ALA A 34 9.22 11.60 -13.14
N ILE A 35 8.91 11.07 -11.94
CA ILE A 35 9.82 11.14 -10.79
C ILE A 35 11.03 10.21 -10.99
N TRP A 36 10.83 9.03 -11.57
CA TRP A 36 11.89 8.06 -11.84
C TRP A 36 12.99 8.64 -12.73
N ASP A 37 12.62 9.47 -13.70
CA ASP A 37 13.56 10.14 -14.59
C ASP A 37 14.36 11.28 -13.89
N GLN A 38 13.92 11.75 -12.72
CA GLN A 38 14.55 12.83 -11.96
C GLN A 38 15.50 12.34 -10.86
N ILE A 39 15.45 11.06 -10.50
CA ILE A 39 16.31 10.46 -9.47
C ILE A 39 17.52 9.76 -10.08
N ASP A 40 18.64 9.77 -9.34
CA ASP A 40 19.88 9.11 -9.78
C ASP A 40 19.79 7.57 -9.69
N ASP A 41 20.72 6.88 -10.35
CA ASP A 41 20.69 5.42 -10.46
C ASP A 41 20.93 4.72 -9.11
N ASP A 42 21.65 5.35 -8.18
CA ASP A 42 21.85 4.84 -6.82
C ASP A 42 20.51 4.85 -6.05
N GLN A 43 19.73 5.92 -6.17
CA GLN A 43 18.39 6.02 -5.59
C GLN A 43 17.42 5.04 -6.24
N LYS A 44 17.47 4.88 -7.57
CA LYS A 44 16.66 3.87 -8.28
C LYS A 44 16.96 2.46 -7.76
N PHE A 45 18.23 2.14 -7.57
CA PHE A 45 18.66 0.84 -7.06
C PHE A 45 18.17 0.58 -5.63
N GLN A 46 18.23 1.60 -4.75
CA GLN A 46 17.82 1.45 -3.35
C GLN A 46 16.30 1.32 -3.17
N VAL A 47 15.52 2.09 -3.92
CA VAL A 47 14.08 2.24 -3.68
C VAL A 47 13.28 1.26 -4.54
N GLY A 48 13.60 1.16 -5.82
CA GLY A 48 12.80 0.39 -6.77
C GLY A 48 11.38 0.94 -6.98
N HIS A 49 10.73 0.49 -8.06
CA HIS A 49 9.44 1.04 -8.49
C HIS A 49 8.29 0.88 -7.47
N PRO A 50 8.12 -0.26 -6.76
CA PRO A 50 7.02 -0.41 -5.80
C PRO A 50 7.10 0.55 -4.62
N GLN A 51 8.31 0.89 -4.17
CA GLN A 51 8.49 1.80 -3.03
C GLN A 51 8.23 3.25 -3.47
N LEU A 52 8.56 3.63 -4.70
CA LEU A 52 8.16 4.91 -5.29
C LEU A 52 6.65 5.09 -5.34
N ILE A 53 5.91 4.08 -5.81
CA ILE A 53 4.44 4.12 -5.82
C ILE A 53 3.86 4.28 -4.40
N ARG A 54 4.45 3.61 -3.40
CA ARG A 54 4.05 3.79 -1.99
C ARG A 54 4.36 5.19 -1.47
N ALA A 55 5.51 5.77 -1.85
CA ALA A 55 5.89 7.12 -1.47
C ALA A 55 4.93 8.17 -2.06
N ILE A 56 4.58 8.04 -3.33
CA ILE A 56 3.58 8.88 -4.01
C ILE A 56 2.24 8.83 -3.29
N ASN A 57 1.74 7.62 -3.00
CA ASN A 57 0.49 7.43 -2.27
C ASN A 57 0.51 8.07 -0.88
N ARG A 58 1.60 7.85 -0.14
CA ARG A 58 1.76 8.42 1.21
C ARG A 58 1.77 9.95 1.16
N SER A 59 2.50 10.51 0.21
CA SER A 59 2.61 11.95 0.02
C SER A 59 1.24 12.57 -0.31
N ALA A 60 0.50 11.98 -1.26
CA ALA A 60 -0.82 12.50 -1.63
C ALA A 60 -1.81 12.46 -0.47
N LYS A 61 -1.82 11.35 0.28
CA LYS A 61 -2.64 11.20 1.50
C LYS A 61 -2.26 12.24 2.55
N LYS A 62 -0.96 12.45 2.80
CA LYS A 62 -0.45 13.45 3.74
C LYS A 62 -0.93 14.86 3.37
N HIS A 63 -0.72 15.28 2.13
CA HIS A 63 -1.08 16.63 1.70
C HIS A 63 -2.59 16.89 1.69
N MET A 64 -3.39 15.89 1.29
CA MET A 64 -4.85 16.06 1.23
C MET A 64 -5.55 15.78 2.56
N LYS A 65 -4.98 14.96 3.46
CA LYS A 65 -5.55 14.74 4.80
C LYS A 65 -5.63 16.04 5.59
N SER A 66 -4.62 16.90 5.47
CA SER A 66 -4.65 18.24 6.05
C SER A 66 -5.78 19.12 5.50
N ALA A 67 -6.26 18.87 4.27
CA ALA A 67 -7.40 19.59 3.70
C ALA A 67 -8.71 19.16 4.34
N LEU A 68 -8.91 17.85 4.61
CA LEU A 68 -10.11 17.36 5.31
C LEU A 68 -10.19 17.85 6.76
N ALA A 69 -9.03 18.03 7.42
CA ALA A 69 -8.97 18.54 8.78
C ALA A 69 -9.62 19.93 8.94
N LYS A 70 -9.81 20.71 7.85
CA LYS A 70 -10.51 22.01 7.88
C LYS A 70 -11.99 21.88 8.27
N TYR A 71 -12.59 20.70 8.10
CA TYR A 71 -13.97 20.43 8.49
C TYR A 71 -14.08 19.93 9.94
N GLU A 72 -12.96 19.54 10.55
CA GLU A 72 -12.91 19.20 11.97
C GLU A 72 -12.72 20.50 12.77
N THR A 73 -13.50 20.65 13.83
CA THR A 73 -13.40 21.79 14.75
C THR A 73 -13.19 21.27 16.18
N ALA A 74 -12.92 22.18 17.13
CA ALA A 74 -12.86 21.80 18.54
C ALA A 74 -14.17 21.19 19.07
N GLU A 75 -15.29 21.49 18.42
CA GLU A 75 -16.64 21.08 18.84
C GLU A 75 -17.23 19.95 17.98
N TYR A 76 -16.60 19.63 16.84
CA TYR A 76 -17.11 18.61 15.92
C TYR A 76 -15.97 17.81 15.27
N GLN A 77 -16.00 16.50 15.48
CA GLN A 77 -15.11 15.53 14.85
C GLN A 77 -15.92 14.60 13.94
N LEU A 78 -15.33 14.20 12.83
CA LEU A 78 -15.96 13.20 11.96
C LEU A 78 -16.03 11.85 12.70
N PRO A 79 -17.14 11.09 12.59
CA PRO A 79 -17.26 9.78 13.24
C PRO A 79 -16.46 8.69 12.51
N PHE A 80 -15.62 9.06 11.54
CA PHE A 80 -14.77 8.20 10.74
C PHE A 80 -13.46 8.92 10.43
N ASN A 81 -12.41 8.13 10.22
CA ASN A 81 -11.10 8.62 9.78
C ASN A 81 -10.83 8.10 8.38
N ILE A 82 -10.83 8.99 7.40
CA ILE A 82 -10.58 8.68 5.99
C ILE A 82 -9.37 9.46 5.50
N ASP A 83 -8.62 8.87 4.56
CA ASP A 83 -7.53 9.58 3.92
C ASP A 83 -8.08 10.73 3.06
N GLY A 84 -7.36 11.85 2.96
CA GLY A 84 -7.79 12.97 2.11
C GLY A 84 -7.58 12.76 0.62
N ALA A 85 -6.85 11.72 0.25
CA ALA A 85 -6.75 11.24 -1.13
C ALA A 85 -6.82 9.73 -1.16
N ILE A 86 -7.47 9.19 -2.19
CA ILE A 86 -7.69 7.75 -2.34
C ILE A 86 -7.26 7.32 -3.75
N SER A 87 -6.65 6.15 -3.82
CA SER A 87 -6.33 5.47 -5.08
C SER A 87 -7.56 4.73 -5.56
N ILE A 88 -8.03 5.04 -6.77
CA ILE A 88 -9.18 4.42 -7.39
C ILE A 88 -8.69 3.61 -8.60
N PRO A 89 -9.08 2.33 -8.73
CA PRO A 89 -8.81 1.57 -9.94
C PRO A 89 -9.54 2.18 -11.14
N ASP A 90 -8.80 2.44 -12.21
CA ASP A 90 -9.31 2.92 -13.49
C ASP A 90 -8.68 2.08 -14.62
N GLY A 91 -9.38 1.01 -15.01
CA GLY A 91 -8.84 -0.02 -15.89
C GLY A 91 -7.60 -0.69 -15.29
N GLU A 92 -6.50 -0.68 -16.04
CA GLU A 92 -5.20 -1.22 -15.61
C GLU A 92 -4.39 -0.24 -14.75
N THR A 93 -4.91 0.97 -14.51
CA THR A 93 -4.20 2.03 -13.79
C THR A 93 -4.84 2.35 -12.45
N GLN A 94 -4.09 3.07 -11.62
CA GLN A 94 -4.55 3.58 -10.33
C GLN A 94 -4.50 5.10 -10.38
N THR A 95 -5.66 5.73 -10.20
CA THR A 95 -5.80 7.19 -10.19
C THR A 95 -5.92 7.67 -8.75
N ILE A 96 -5.04 8.56 -8.31
CA ILE A 96 -5.18 9.24 -7.02
C ILE A 96 -6.13 10.41 -7.20
N ARG A 97 -7.23 10.40 -6.45
CA ARG A 97 -8.22 11.48 -6.40
C ARG A 97 -8.36 12.03 -5.00
N ILE A 98 -8.77 13.30 -4.91
CA ILE A 98 -9.08 13.96 -3.62
C ILE A 98 -10.39 13.38 -3.11
N THR A 99 -10.42 12.98 -1.84
CA THR A 99 -11.58 12.30 -1.25
C THR A 99 -12.84 13.16 -1.26
N GLU A 100 -12.69 14.48 -1.04
CA GLU A 100 -13.79 15.45 -1.07
C GLU A 100 -14.48 15.56 -2.44
N THR A 101 -13.81 15.14 -3.52
CA THR A 101 -14.30 15.33 -4.88
C THR A 101 -14.87 14.04 -5.49
N LEU A 102 -14.92 12.95 -4.73
CA LEU A 102 -15.40 11.66 -5.22
C LEU A 102 -16.91 11.67 -5.39
N SER A 103 -17.38 11.11 -6.50
CA SER A 103 -18.78 10.69 -6.62
C SER A 103 -19.04 9.45 -5.78
N GLN A 104 -20.31 9.06 -5.65
CA GLN A 104 -20.68 7.79 -5.03
C GLN A 104 -20.06 6.60 -5.78
N ASP A 105 -20.12 6.56 -7.11
CA ASP A 105 -19.51 5.50 -7.92
C ASP A 105 -17.98 5.41 -7.73
N ASP A 106 -17.31 6.55 -7.56
CA ASP A 106 -15.88 6.59 -7.23
C ASP A 106 -15.61 5.99 -5.85
N TRP A 107 -16.44 6.36 -4.87
CA TRP A 107 -16.34 5.87 -3.50
C TRP A 107 -16.57 4.36 -3.41
N ASP A 108 -17.61 3.84 -4.06
CA ASP A 108 -17.96 2.42 -4.04
C ASP A 108 -16.86 1.57 -4.68
N ARG A 109 -16.26 2.04 -5.79
CA ARG A 109 -15.10 1.37 -6.40
C ARG A 109 -13.89 1.34 -5.47
N ALA A 110 -13.60 2.45 -4.81
CA ALA A 110 -12.51 2.51 -3.84
C ALA A 110 -12.76 1.60 -2.63
N PHE A 111 -14.01 1.56 -2.15
CA PHE A 111 -14.43 0.70 -1.06
C PHE A 111 -14.31 -0.77 -1.42
N ASP A 112 -14.80 -1.18 -2.60
CA ASP A 112 -14.71 -2.56 -3.08
C ASP A 112 -13.25 -3.03 -3.21
N GLU A 113 -12.37 -2.17 -3.73
CA GLU A 113 -10.94 -2.47 -3.82
C GLU A 113 -10.33 -2.62 -2.42
N ARG A 114 -10.68 -1.73 -1.49
CA ARG A 114 -10.20 -1.81 -0.11
C ARG A 114 -10.71 -3.07 0.60
N ARG A 115 -11.97 -3.47 0.36
CA ARG A 115 -12.55 -4.73 0.87
C ARG A 115 -11.76 -5.93 0.37
N LYS A 116 -11.52 -6.03 -0.95
CA LYS A 116 -10.72 -7.11 -1.56
C LYS A 116 -9.32 -7.19 -0.95
N GLN A 117 -8.67 -6.04 -0.72
CA GLN A 117 -7.37 -6.01 -0.05
C GLN A 117 -7.44 -6.57 1.36
N HIS A 118 -8.46 -6.19 2.15
CA HIS A 118 -8.65 -6.71 3.50
C HIS A 118 -8.91 -8.23 3.52
N GLU A 119 -9.73 -8.73 2.61
CA GLU A 119 -9.96 -10.18 2.44
C GLU A 119 -8.66 -10.92 2.09
N ALA A 120 -7.88 -10.39 1.14
CA ALA A 120 -6.59 -10.97 0.77
C ALA A 120 -5.59 -10.97 1.94
N TYR A 121 -5.55 -9.90 2.75
CA TYR A 121 -4.73 -9.86 3.96
C TYR A 121 -5.19 -10.87 5.02
N GLY A 122 -6.50 -11.07 5.17
CA GLY A 122 -7.07 -12.10 6.03
C GLY A 122 -6.60 -13.50 5.63
N ASN A 123 -6.76 -13.85 4.35
CA ASN A 123 -6.31 -15.13 3.80
C ASN A 123 -4.80 -15.34 4.00
N ALA A 124 -3.99 -14.30 3.76
CA ALA A 124 -2.54 -14.38 4.00
C ALA A 124 -2.20 -14.62 5.48
N LEU A 125 -2.93 -13.98 6.41
CA LEU A 125 -2.73 -14.21 7.84
C LEU A 125 -3.09 -15.64 8.25
N GLU A 126 -4.18 -16.20 7.71
CA GLU A 126 -4.57 -17.59 7.95
C GLU A 126 -3.52 -18.57 7.46
N GLU A 127 -2.94 -18.35 6.27
CA GLU A 127 -1.83 -19.15 5.74
C GLU A 127 -0.60 -19.10 6.67
N TYR A 128 -0.26 -17.92 7.18
CA TYR A 128 0.83 -17.77 8.16
C TYR A 128 0.52 -18.48 9.49
N ALA A 129 -0.72 -18.42 9.97
CA ALA A 129 -1.15 -19.14 11.16
C ALA A 129 -1.07 -20.66 10.97
N ASN A 130 -1.48 -21.15 9.80
CA ASN A 130 -1.35 -22.56 9.41
C ASN A 130 0.11 -23.01 9.33
N ALA A 131 0.97 -22.24 8.67
CA ALA A 131 2.40 -22.49 8.63
C ALA A 131 2.98 -22.54 10.05
N ASN A 132 2.65 -21.57 10.91
CA ASN A 132 3.12 -21.56 12.29
C ASN A 132 2.64 -22.79 13.09
N ARG A 133 1.38 -23.20 12.92
CA ARG A 133 0.81 -24.40 13.56
C ARG A 133 1.56 -25.67 13.16
N MET A 134 1.99 -25.79 11.90
CA MET A 134 2.75 -26.95 11.42
C MET A 134 4.22 -26.93 11.82
N LEU A 135 4.85 -25.75 11.82
CA LEU A 135 6.29 -25.61 12.09
C LEU A 135 6.61 -25.64 13.60
N LYS A 136 5.72 -25.09 14.45
CA LYS A 136 5.93 -24.94 15.89
C LYS A 136 6.29 -26.26 16.62
N PRO A 137 5.62 -27.41 16.39
CA PRO A 137 6.00 -28.67 17.03
C PRO A 137 7.40 -29.17 16.64
N ILE A 138 7.84 -28.87 15.41
CA ILE A 138 9.19 -29.23 14.93
C ILE A 138 10.23 -28.31 15.56
N TRP A 139 9.94 -27.01 15.63
CA TRP A 139 10.81 -26.05 16.31
C TRP A 139 10.95 -26.34 17.80
N GLN A 140 9.89 -26.79 18.48
CA GLN A 140 9.99 -27.20 19.88
C GLN A 140 10.98 -28.35 20.08
N LYS A 141 11.09 -29.26 19.11
CA LYS A 141 12.07 -30.36 19.11
C LYS A 141 13.45 -29.92 18.63
N HIS A 142 13.52 -28.90 17.76
CA HIS A 142 14.74 -28.40 17.17
C HIS A 142 14.79 -26.86 17.18
N PRO A 143 15.05 -26.21 18.33
CA PRO A 143 14.90 -24.76 18.47
C PRO A 143 15.84 -23.91 17.61
N LYS A 144 16.97 -24.49 17.18
CA LYS A 144 17.97 -23.82 16.33
C LYS A 144 17.70 -23.97 14.83
N TRP A 145 16.66 -24.71 14.43
CA TRP A 145 16.38 -24.93 13.02
C TRP A 145 15.77 -23.70 12.35
N THR A 146 16.05 -23.52 11.07
CA THR A 146 15.42 -22.49 10.24
C THR A 146 14.05 -22.96 9.74
N VAL A 147 13.21 -22.02 9.28
CA VAL A 147 11.92 -22.32 8.62
C VAL A 147 12.11 -23.40 7.54
N GLY A 148 13.13 -23.24 6.68
CA GLY A 148 13.41 -24.18 5.60
C GLY A 148 13.79 -25.59 6.09
N GLN A 149 14.46 -25.71 7.23
CA GLN A 149 14.76 -27.02 7.84
C GLN A 149 13.49 -27.68 8.38
N CYS A 150 12.62 -26.93 9.04
CA CYS A 150 11.32 -27.42 9.50
C CYS A 150 10.41 -27.84 8.33
N ILE A 151 10.36 -27.07 7.24
CA ILE A 151 9.62 -27.44 6.03
C ILE A 151 10.15 -28.76 5.44
N ARG A 152 11.47 -28.90 5.30
CA ARG A 152 12.07 -30.17 4.82
C ARG A 152 11.69 -31.35 5.71
N GLN A 153 11.59 -31.14 7.02
CA GLN A 153 11.14 -32.18 7.95
C GLN A 153 9.66 -32.54 7.76
N ILE A 154 8.78 -31.56 7.59
CA ILE A 154 7.35 -31.79 7.28
C ILE A 154 7.21 -32.65 6.02
N VAL A 155 7.94 -32.33 4.95
CA VAL A 155 7.91 -33.08 3.69
C VAL A 155 8.41 -34.52 3.89
N LYS A 156 9.46 -34.72 4.68
CA LYS A 156 9.96 -36.05 5.03
C LYS A 156 8.94 -36.86 5.84
N ASP A 157 8.22 -36.23 6.76
CA ASP A 157 7.22 -36.91 7.59
C ASP A 157 5.96 -37.24 6.80
N ALA A 158 5.54 -36.36 5.87
CA ALA A 158 4.41 -36.60 4.97
C ALA A 158 4.69 -37.76 4.00
N SER A 159 5.88 -37.81 3.41
CA SER A 159 6.26 -38.90 2.49
C SER A 159 6.38 -40.28 3.16
N LYS A 160 6.58 -40.32 4.48
CA LYS A 160 6.55 -41.56 5.29
C LYS A 160 5.15 -42.03 5.67
N ARG A 161 4.16 -41.13 5.71
CA ARG A 161 2.75 -41.45 6.04
C ARG A 161 1.92 -41.87 4.83
N GLY A 162 2.38 -41.56 3.62
CA GLY A 162 1.77 -41.97 2.35
C GLY A 162 2.27 -43.32 1.81
N ARG A 163 3.05 -44.07 2.60
CA ARG A 163 3.38 -45.49 2.41
C ARG A 163 2.78 -46.29 3.55
#